data_AF-A0A0M9DKR7-F1
#
_entry.id   AF-A0A0M9DKR7-F1
#
_cell.length_a   1.000
_cell.length_b   1.000
_cell.length_c   1.000
_cell.angle_alpha   90.00
_cell.angle_beta   90.00
_cell.angle_gamma   90.00
#
_symmetry.space_group_name_H-M   'P 1'
#
loop_
_entity.id
_entity.type
_entity.pdbx_description
1 polymer ?
#
loop_
_entity_poly.entity_id
_entity_poly.type
_entity_poly.pdbx_seq_one_letter_code
_entity_poly.pdbx_strand_id
1 'polypeptide(L)'
;MSSGYKIKQAADDAAGLGISEKMRGQIRGLHRAGENIQNGLSLLQTVDGGLGTITDPNLLRMRELAIQAANDTLTNDDRFKIQMEIDAIKEGIDNIVDGTEFNTIKVLRPPAELPTATPNGVVDIVLVFDNTGSMSSKQQNFAANIQNLISSIQGKGVSDIRIGILSYYDSNYEKSDFAGDKWTSDINEVIAEINRISATNDGGTENNMTAIEEVVNFYDFREYPNSNTNYKHLIIITDEFGDDDYKTQDVVQLLKDQHIMLHGVMDSAPGLDHVIQETGGQKVQLNGNPNWGADLSKDIGEAIGSSANIPHEEVDMHPLILQVGANVGQHIKLNLYDCRTTTIGIDEVSVMTREDAEQALAIIDKAIQQISSYRSEYGAFYNRLKYAYNNVQNAEENLIHAESLLRDTDMAQEMSKLKKAQLILQSSQAMMAQINQMSQGILTLLK
;
A
#
# COMPACT_ATOMS: atom_id res chain seq x y z
N MET A 1 -46.52 -32.58 -24.61
CA MET A 1 -46.95 -31.28 -25.16
C MET A 1 -47.00 -30.16 -24.12
N SER A 2 -47.52 -30.34 -22.91
CA SER A 2 -47.62 -29.24 -21.92
C SER A 2 -46.29 -28.63 -21.46
N SER A 3 -45.14 -29.29 -21.68
CA SER A 3 -43.82 -28.82 -21.23
C SER A 3 -42.90 -28.30 -22.33
N GLY A 4 -43.25 -28.43 -23.63
CA GLY A 4 -42.36 -28.11 -24.76
C GLY A 4 -41.14 -29.03 -24.94
N TYR A 5 -40.72 -29.75 -23.90
CA TYR A 5 -39.56 -30.66 -23.93
C TYR A 5 -39.88 -32.08 -24.38
N LYS A 6 -38.95 -32.66 -25.16
CA LYS A 6 -38.91 -34.04 -25.65
C LYS A 6 -38.33 -34.95 -24.57
N ILE A 7 -37.32 -34.46 -23.83
CA ILE A 7 -36.70 -35.14 -22.70
C ILE A 7 -37.07 -34.38 -21.43
N LYS A 8 -38.03 -34.91 -20.68
CA LYS A 8 -38.51 -34.28 -19.43
C LYS A 8 -37.94 -34.97 -18.19
N GLN A 9 -37.81 -36.29 -18.25
CA GLN A 9 -37.37 -37.14 -17.14
C GLN A 9 -36.33 -38.15 -17.64
N ALA A 10 -35.53 -38.69 -16.73
CA ALA A 10 -34.47 -39.67 -17.06
C ALA A 10 -35.01 -40.94 -17.73
N ALA A 11 -36.29 -41.24 -17.54
CA ALA A 11 -36.96 -42.37 -18.19
C ALA A 11 -37.18 -42.17 -19.71
N ASP A 12 -37.17 -40.92 -20.20
CA ASP A 12 -37.39 -40.62 -21.62
C ASP A 12 -36.09 -40.84 -22.43
N ASP A 13 -34.95 -40.33 -21.91
CA ASP A 13 -33.60 -40.55 -22.42
C ASP A 13 -32.55 -40.17 -21.35
N ALA A 14 -31.97 -41.17 -20.69
CA ALA A 14 -31.00 -40.94 -19.62
C ALA A 14 -29.67 -40.32 -20.11
N ALA A 15 -29.21 -40.70 -21.31
CA ALA A 15 -27.96 -40.19 -21.87
C ALA A 15 -28.12 -38.75 -22.38
N GLY A 16 -29.22 -38.48 -23.10
CA GLY A 16 -29.58 -37.15 -23.57
C GLY A 16 -29.79 -36.17 -22.41
N LEU A 17 -30.46 -36.60 -21.33
CA LEU A 17 -30.64 -35.76 -20.14
C LEU A 17 -29.29 -35.37 -19.51
N GLY A 18 -28.35 -36.32 -19.39
CA GLY A 18 -27.02 -36.04 -18.84
C GLY A 18 -26.22 -35.02 -19.68
N ILE A 19 -26.32 -35.10 -21.01
CA ILE A 19 -25.69 -34.15 -21.93
C ILE A 19 -26.35 -32.77 -21.84
N SER A 20 -27.69 -32.70 -21.87
CA SER A 20 -28.44 -31.45 -21.73
C SER A 20 -28.12 -30.75 -20.41
N GLU A 21 -28.08 -31.45 -19.28
CA GLU A 21 -27.77 -30.81 -17.99
C GLU A 21 -26.33 -30.28 -17.94
N LYS A 22 -25.37 -30.96 -18.59
CA LYS A 22 -24.02 -30.41 -18.78
C LYS A 22 -24.02 -29.16 -19.67
N MET A 23 -24.74 -29.20 -20.80
CA MET A 23 -24.88 -28.04 -21.69
C MET A 23 -25.53 -26.86 -20.97
N ARG A 24 -26.58 -27.07 -20.19
CA ARG A 24 -27.23 -26.02 -19.37
C ARG A 24 -26.31 -25.48 -18.28
N GLY A 25 -25.45 -26.33 -17.71
CA GLY A 25 -24.37 -25.89 -16.83
C GLY A 25 -23.40 -24.94 -17.55
N GLN A 26 -22.95 -25.33 -18.75
CA GLN A 26 -22.06 -24.52 -19.57
C GLN A 26 -22.69 -23.22 -20.06
N ILE A 27 -23.94 -23.24 -20.53
CA ILE A 27 -24.68 -22.04 -20.97
C ILE A 27 -24.77 -21.04 -19.81
N ARG A 28 -25.20 -21.47 -18.62
CA ARG A 28 -25.23 -20.59 -17.44
C ARG A 28 -23.85 -20.08 -17.05
N GLY A 29 -22.82 -20.92 -17.16
CA GLY A 29 -21.43 -20.52 -16.91
C GLY A 29 -20.92 -19.48 -17.91
N LEU A 30 -21.20 -19.66 -19.20
CA LEU A 30 -20.85 -18.72 -20.27
C LEU A 30 -21.61 -17.40 -20.13
N HIS A 31 -22.89 -17.45 -19.77
CA HIS A 31 -23.68 -16.26 -19.49
C HIS A 31 -23.04 -15.40 -18.39
N ARG A 32 -22.69 -16.03 -17.25
CA ARG A 32 -21.98 -15.35 -16.15
C ARG A 32 -20.59 -14.88 -16.56
N ALA A 33 -19.87 -15.65 -17.37
CA ALA A 33 -18.59 -15.21 -17.92
C ALA A 33 -18.76 -13.96 -18.81
N GLY A 34 -19.83 -13.88 -19.60
CA GLY A 34 -20.18 -12.70 -20.39
C GLY A 34 -20.40 -11.46 -19.52
N GLU A 35 -21.16 -11.59 -18.43
CA GLU A 35 -21.37 -10.51 -17.45
C GLU A 35 -20.06 -10.11 -16.75
N ASN A 36 -19.23 -11.08 -16.35
CA ASN A 36 -17.92 -10.80 -15.76
C ASN A 36 -17.00 -10.01 -16.72
N ILE A 37 -17.01 -10.36 -18.00
CA ILE A 37 -16.25 -9.63 -19.03
C ILE A 37 -16.80 -8.21 -19.19
N GLN A 38 -18.12 -8.02 -19.19
CA GLN A 38 -18.73 -6.68 -19.24
C GLN A 38 -18.31 -5.83 -18.03
N ASN A 39 -18.34 -6.39 -16.82
CA ASN A 39 -17.84 -5.71 -15.62
C ASN A 39 -16.36 -5.34 -15.74
N GLY A 40 -15.54 -6.24 -16.30
CA GLY A 40 -14.13 -5.97 -16.59
C GLY A 40 -13.94 -4.84 -17.62
N LEU A 41 -14.79 -4.77 -18.65
CA LEU A 41 -14.78 -3.67 -19.63
C LEU A 41 -15.15 -2.35 -18.96
N SER A 42 -16.17 -2.32 -18.10
CA SER A 42 -16.54 -1.11 -17.35
C SER A 42 -15.43 -0.66 -16.41
N LEU A 43 -14.77 -1.59 -15.71
CA LEU A 43 -13.61 -1.27 -14.88
C LEU A 43 -12.48 -0.65 -15.70
N LEU A 44 -12.13 -1.23 -16.85
CA LEU A 44 -11.09 -0.67 -17.73
C LEU A 44 -11.45 0.71 -18.27
N GLN A 45 -12.74 0.98 -18.52
CA GLN A 45 -13.20 2.31 -18.92
C GLN A 45 -13.04 3.33 -17.79
N THR A 46 -13.30 2.95 -16.54
CA THR A 46 -13.04 3.80 -15.38
C THR A 46 -11.55 4.08 -15.23
N VAL A 47 -10.70 3.06 -15.40
CA VAL A 47 -9.23 3.21 -15.36
C VAL A 47 -8.74 4.15 -16.47
N ASP A 48 -9.10 3.90 -17.74
CA ASP A 48 -8.65 4.76 -18.85
C ASP A 48 -9.22 6.18 -18.73
N GLY A 49 -10.42 6.36 -18.18
CA GLY A 49 -10.98 7.67 -17.85
C GLY A 49 -10.12 8.44 -16.86
N GLY A 50 -9.72 7.81 -15.75
CA GLY A 50 -8.84 8.41 -14.75
C GLY A 50 -7.43 8.70 -15.29
N LEU A 51 -6.85 7.77 -16.07
CA LEU A 51 -5.55 8.02 -16.72
C LEU A 51 -5.63 9.12 -17.79
N GLY A 52 -6.78 9.22 -18.45
CA GLY A 52 -7.08 10.28 -19.41
C GLY A 52 -7.01 11.65 -18.75
N THR A 53 -7.67 11.82 -17.60
CA THR A 53 -7.66 13.10 -16.86
C THR A 53 -6.31 13.41 -16.21
N ILE A 54 -5.53 12.40 -15.81
CA ILE A 54 -4.14 12.62 -15.36
C ILE A 54 -3.27 13.11 -16.53
N THR A 55 -3.45 12.54 -17.73
CA THR A 55 -2.67 12.96 -18.90
C THR A 55 -3.05 14.38 -19.34
N ASP A 56 -4.34 14.64 -19.55
CA ASP A 56 -4.88 15.90 -20.07
C ASP A 56 -6.08 16.33 -19.20
N PRO A 57 -6.05 17.50 -18.53
CA PRO A 57 -5.07 18.59 -18.69
C PRO A 57 -3.82 18.49 -17.81
N ASN A 58 -3.77 17.63 -16.78
CA ASN A 58 -2.82 17.81 -15.68
C ASN A 58 -1.34 17.71 -16.09
N LEU A 59 -0.87 16.56 -16.59
CA LEU A 59 0.54 16.40 -16.96
C LEU A 59 0.95 17.30 -18.13
N LEU A 60 0.08 17.48 -19.12
CA LEU A 60 0.35 18.40 -20.24
C LEU A 60 0.45 19.85 -19.77
N ARG A 61 -0.40 20.29 -18.83
CA ARG A 61 -0.33 21.62 -18.23
C ARG A 61 0.93 21.78 -17.38
N MET A 62 1.29 20.78 -16.59
CA MET A 62 2.52 20.79 -15.79
C MET A 62 3.76 20.93 -16.68
N ARG A 63 3.75 20.26 -17.85
CA ARG A 63 4.79 20.41 -18.87
C ARG A 63 4.82 21.82 -19.46
N GLU A 64 3.67 22.42 -19.79
CA GLU A 64 3.60 23.82 -20.27
C GLU A 64 4.21 24.80 -19.26
N LEU A 65 3.88 24.63 -17.98
CA LEU A 65 4.38 25.45 -16.88
C LEU A 65 5.90 25.29 -16.70
N ALA A 66 6.41 24.07 -16.81
CA ALA A 66 7.86 23.82 -16.78
C ALA A 66 8.59 24.47 -17.98
N ILE A 67 8.01 24.43 -19.20
CA ILE A 67 8.56 25.14 -20.37
C ILE A 67 8.55 26.65 -20.13
N GLN A 68 7.48 27.18 -19.54
CA GLN A 68 7.38 28.60 -19.21
C GLN A 68 8.44 29.00 -18.17
N ALA A 69 8.60 28.21 -17.10
CA ALA A 69 9.57 28.46 -16.02
C ALA A 69 11.03 28.34 -16.46
N ALA A 70 11.31 27.53 -17.49
CA ALA A 70 12.65 27.38 -18.08
C ALA A 70 13.15 28.62 -18.85
N ASN A 71 12.31 29.65 -19.04
CA ASN A 71 12.69 30.87 -19.73
C ASN A 71 13.41 31.87 -18.79
N ASP A 72 14.60 32.34 -19.21
CA ASP A 72 15.43 33.30 -18.47
C ASP A 72 14.75 34.68 -18.28
N THR A 73 13.69 34.99 -19.03
CA THR A 73 12.98 36.26 -18.91
C THR A 73 12.12 36.39 -17.65
N LEU A 74 11.94 35.32 -16.87
CA LEU A 74 11.11 35.30 -15.67
C LEU A 74 11.89 35.63 -14.40
N THR A 75 11.24 36.35 -13.48
CA THR A 75 11.77 36.63 -12.15
C THR A 75 11.59 35.41 -11.22
N ASN A 76 12.29 35.40 -10.08
CA ASN A 76 12.10 34.36 -9.05
C ASN A 76 10.67 34.36 -8.49
N ASP A 77 10.05 35.55 -8.35
CA ASP A 77 8.67 35.66 -7.89
C ASP A 77 7.67 35.10 -8.92
N ASP A 78 7.97 35.22 -10.21
CA ASP A 78 7.15 34.61 -11.27
C ASP A 78 7.29 33.09 -11.28
N ARG A 79 8.51 32.56 -11.11
CA ARG A 79 8.75 31.11 -10.97
C ARG A 79 8.06 30.53 -9.73
N PHE A 80 8.06 31.25 -8.61
CA PHE A 80 7.34 30.84 -7.41
C PHE A 80 5.82 30.68 -7.66
N LYS A 81 5.20 31.60 -8.40
CA LYS A 81 3.77 31.47 -8.77
C LYS A 81 3.51 30.27 -9.68
N ILE A 82 4.43 29.97 -10.59
CA ILE A 82 4.34 28.78 -11.44
C ILE A 82 4.47 27.52 -10.59
N GLN A 83 5.41 27.50 -9.62
CA GLN A 83 5.56 26.37 -8.70
C GLN A 83 4.27 26.11 -7.92
N MET A 84 3.60 27.16 -7.42
CA MET A 84 2.30 27.01 -6.74
C MET A 84 1.24 26.37 -7.65
N GLU A 85 1.21 26.69 -8.94
CA GLU A 85 0.29 26.06 -9.90
C GLU A 85 0.66 24.60 -10.14
N ILE A 86 1.96 24.28 -10.23
CA ILE A 86 2.46 22.90 -10.35
C ILE A 86 2.08 22.07 -9.12
N ASP A 87 2.24 22.61 -7.91
CA ASP A 87 1.91 21.90 -6.67
C ASP A 87 0.40 21.63 -6.58
N ALA A 88 -0.44 22.58 -7.00
CA ALA A 88 -1.89 22.37 -7.10
C ALA A 88 -2.26 21.30 -8.14
N ILE A 89 -1.51 21.20 -9.25
CA ILE A 89 -1.71 20.13 -10.24
C ILE A 89 -1.32 18.77 -9.67
N LYS A 90 -0.21 18.67 -8.92
CA LYS A 90 0.18 17.43 -8.23
C LYS A 90 -0.90 16.95 -7.28
N GLU A 91 -1.42 17.86 -6.43
CA GLU A 91 -2.54 17.56 -5.54
C GLU A 91 -3.79 17.14 -6.34
N GLY A 92 -4.05 17.79 -7.47
CA GLY A 92 -5.13 17.41 -8.40
C GLY A 92 -4.97 16.00 -8.96
N ILE A 93 -3.76 15.59 -9.33
CA ILE A 93 -3.44 14.23 -9.80
C ILE A 93 -3.69 13.21 -8.68
N ASP A 94 -3.18 13.45 -7.48
CA ASP A 94 -3.37 12.53 -6.36
C ASP A 94 -4.85 12.40 -5.98
N ASN A 95 -5.62 13.50 -6.02
CA ASN A 95 -7.07 13.47 -5.82
C ASN A 95 -7.79 12.64 -6.89
N ILE A 96 -7.35 12.65 -8.15
CA ILE A 96 -7.91 11.80 -9.21
C ILE A 96 -7.58 10.33 -8.93
N VAL A 97 -6.33 10.04 -8.57
CA VAL A 97 -5.87 8.69 -8.24
C VAL A 97 -6.65 8.12 -7.06
N ASP A 98 -6.86 8.94 -6.03
CA ASP A 98 -7.63 8.59 -4.83
C ASP A 98 -9.13 8.48 -5.10
N GLY A 99 -9.67 9.32 -5.96
CA GLY A 99 -11.09 9.34 -6.33
C GLY A 99 -11.49 8.26 -7.34
N THR A 100 -10.54 7.70 -8.09
CA THR A 100 -10.85 6.71 -9.14
C THR A 100 -11.06 5.32 -8.54
N GLU A 101 -12.33 4.93 -8.45
CA GLU A 101 -12.73 3.62 -7.93
C GLU A 101 -13.80 2.95 -8.78
N PHE A 102 -13.78 1.63 -8.79
CA PHE A 102 -14.82 0.80 -9.40
C PHE A 102 -15.33 -0.18 -8.35
N ASN A 103 -16.62 -0.10 -7.99
CA ASN A 103 -17.20 -0.96 -6.96
C ASN A 103 -16.37 -0.97 -5.65
N THR A 104 -15.98 0.21 -5.17
CA THR A 104 -15.11 0.45 -3.98
C THR A 104 -13.65 -0.04 -4.11
N ILE A 105 -13.29 -0.67 -5.22
CA ILE A 105 -11.91 -1.07 -5.51
C ILE A 105 -11.18 0.15 -6.03
N LYS A 106 -10.08 0.53 -5.37
CA LYS A 106 -9.14 1.52 -5.90
C LYS A 106 -8.38 0.90 -7.07
N VAL A 107 -8.44 1.55 -8.23
CA VAL A 107 -7.89 0.98 -9.47
C VAL A 107 -6.59 1.64 -9.93
N LEU A 108 -6.26 2.82 -9.37
CA LEU A 108 -5.03 3.58 -9.68
C LEU A 108 -4.08 3.72 -8.48
N ARG A 109 -4.40 3.11 -7.35
CA ARG A 109 -3.57 3.08 -6.14
C ARG A 109 -3.83 1.80 -5.38
N PRO A 110 -2.87 1.34 -4.56
CA PRO A 110 -3.13 0.23 -3.66
C PRO A 110 -4.30 0.57 -2.73
N PRO A 111 -5.10 -0.44 -2.35
CA PRO A 111 -6.07 -0.25 -1.28
C PRO A 111 -5.32 0.32 -0.07
N ALA A 112 -5.86 1.38 0.55
CA ALA A 112 -5.40 1.70 1.90
C ALA A 112 -5.64 0.45 2.72
N GLU A 113 -4.58 -0.23 3.16
CA GLU A 113 -4.76 -1.08 4.31
C GLU A 113 -5.42 -0.22 5.40
N LEU A 114 -6.43 -0.77 6.08
CA LEU A 114 -6.77 -0.24 7.40
C LEU A 114 -5.42 -0.08 8.11
N PRO A 115 -5.10 1.08 8.70
CA PRO A 115 -3.82 1.28 9.34
C PRO A 115 -3.66 0.16 10.35
N THR A 116 -2.88 -0.86 10.01
CA THR A 116 -2.43 -1.84 10.96
C THR A 116 -1.53 -0.99 11.85
N ALA A 117 -1.92 -0.88 13.12
CA ALA A 117 -1.22 -0.10 14.13
C ALA A 117 0.14 -0.73 14.49
N THR A 118 0.88 -1.17 13.49
CA THR A 118 2.33 -1.31 13.54
C THR A 118 2.88 0.10 13.39
N PRO A 119 3.58 0.64 14.39
CA PRO A 119 4.23 1.93 14.25
C PRO A 119 5.10 1.93 12.98
N ASN A 120 4.95 2.97 12.16
CA ASN A 120 5.84 3.21 11.05
C ASN A 120 7.19 3.56 11.70
N GLY A 121 8.13 2.63 11.82
CA GLY A 121 9.37 2.87 12.57
C GLY A 121 9.18 3.06 14.09
N VAL A 122 10.02 2.38 14.85
CA VAL A 122 10.09 2.51 16.31
C VAL A 122 11.47 3.00 16.66
N VAL A 123 11.59 3.92 17.61
CA VAL A 123 12.86 4.45 18.08
C VAL A 123 12.83 4.56 19.60
N ASP A 124 13.89 4.05 20.24
CA ASP A 124 14.22 4.30 21.64
C ASP A 124 15.51 5.13 21.67
N ILE A 125 15.42 6.37 22.15
CA ILE A 125 16.56 7.29 22.31
C ILE A 125 16.85 7.49 23.80
N VAL A 126 18.09 7.31 24.22
CA VAL A 126 18.54 7.78 25.54
C VAL A 126 19.49 8.95 25.36
N LEU A 127 19.14 10.09 25.97
CA LEU A 127 19.97 11.28 26.03
C LEU A 127 20.90 11.17 27.24
N VAL A 128 22.19 11.34 27.01
CA VAL A 128 23.22 11.25 28.05
C VAL A 128 23.89 12.61 28.19
N PHE A 129 23.57 13.32 29.28
CA PHE A 129 24.04 14.68 29.52
C PHE A 129 25.17 14.72 30.55
N ASP A 130 26.29 15.29 30.14
CA ASP A 130 27.28 15.89 31.03
C ASP A 130 26.64 17.04 31.81
N ASN A 131 26.70 16.98 33.15
CA ASN A 131 26.10 17.96 34.07
C ASN A 131 27.15 18.85 34.75
N THR A 132 28.24 19.16 34.07
CA THR A 132 29.24 20.13 34.55
C THR A 132 28.81 21.58 34.39
N GLY A 133 29.46 22.47 35.14
CA GLY A 133 29.18 23.91 35.11
C GLY A 133 29.35 24.57 33.73
N SER A 134 30.11 23.97 32.82
CA SER A 134 30.33 24.46 31.44
C SER A 134 29.24 24.03 30.45
N MET A 135 28.34 23.12 30.84
CA MET A 135 27.35 22.52 29.96
C MET A 135 25.97 23.22 29.95
N SER A 136 25.68 24.10 30.91
CA SER A 136 24.34 24.68 31.08
C SER A 136 23.79 25.34 29.80
N SER A 137 24.61 26.12 29.10
CA SER A 137 24.20 26.81 27.86
C SER A 137 24.02 25.84 26.69
N LYS A 138 24.79 24.75 26.66
CA LYS A 138 24.72 23.72 25.62
C LYS A 138 23.49 22.83 25.80
N GLN A 139 23.18 22.45 27.04
CA GLN A 139 21.98 21.71 27.39
C GLN A 139 20.70 22.52 27.08
N GLN A 140 20.68 23.82 27.40
CA GLN A 140 19.57 24.71 27.03
C GLN A 140 19.40 24.85 25.51
N ASN A 141 20.51 24.91 24.75
CA ASN A 141 20.47 24.93 23.29
C ASN A 141 19.93 23.60 22.73
N PHE A 142 20.32 22.47 23.31
CA PHE A 142 19.76 21.17 22.96
C PHE A 142 18.25 21.13 23.22
N ALA A 143 17.80 21.57 24.40
CA ALA A 143 16.38 21.65 24.75
C ALA A 143 15.57 22.51 23.77
N ALA A 144 16.17 23.59 23.24
CA ALA A 144 15.53 24.43 22.23
C ALA A 144 15.42 23.75 20.85
N ASN A 145 16.31 22.80 20.53
CA ASN A 145 16.39 22.16 19.21
C ASN A 145 15.85 20.72 19.17
N ILE A 146 15.54 20.11 20.32
CA ILE A 146 15.05 18.73 20.38
C ILE A 146 13.77 18.52 19.56
N GLN A 147 12.89 19.52 19.50
CA GLN A 147 11.69 19.46 18.65
C GLN A 147 12.04 19.27 17.18
N ASN A 148 13.07 19.97 16.68
CA ASN A 148 13.53 19.86 15.30
C ASN A 148 14.18 18.48 15.03
N LEU A 149 14.92 17.96 16.00
CA LEU A 149 15.51 16.62 15.94
C LEU A 149 14.40 15.56 15.80
N ILE A 150 13.37 15.62 16.65
CA ILE A 150 12.25 14.68 16.60
C ILE A 150 11.46 14.83 15.30
N SER A 151 11.23 16.05 14.82
CA SER A 151 10.59 16.27 13.52
C SER A 151 11.40 15.73 12.35
N SER A 152 12.74 15.79 12.41
CA SER A 152 13.61 15.17 11.39
C SER A 152 13.48 13.64 11.38
N ILE A 153 13.46 13.01 12.56
CA ILE A 153 13.26 11.56 12.72
C ILE A 153 11.88 11.14 12.21
N GLN A 154 10.84 11.88 12.59
CA GLN A 154 9.46 11.65 12.12
C GLN A 154 9.32 11.87 10.61
N GLY A 155 10.07 12.83 10.04
CA GLY A 155 10.12 13.09 8.60
C GLY A 155 10.65 11.91 7.77
N LYS A 156 11.43 11.00 8.37
CA LYS A 156 11.86 9.74 7.74
C LYS A 156 10.86 8.58 7.91
N GLY A 157 9.69 8.86 8.50
CA GLY A 157 8.60 7.89 8.63
C GLY A 157 8.54 7.18 9.97
N VAL A 158 9.28 7.61 11.00
CA VAL A 158 9.23 7.05 12.36
C VAL A 158 8.06 7.66 13.16
N SER A 159 7.18 6.85 13.75
CA SER A 159 5.96 7.30 14.42
C SER A 159 5.90 6.99 15.91
N ASP A 160 6.68 6.04 16.41
CA ASP A 160 6.77 5.70 17.84
C ASP A 160 8.18 5.99 18.34
N ILE A 161 8.31 7.10 19.06
CA ILE A 161 9.56 7.56 19.65
C ILE A 161 9.40 7.62 21.16
N ARG A 162 10.31 6.96 21.88
CA ARG A 162 10.43 7.07 23.33
C ARG A 162 11.81 7.58 23.70
N ILE A 163 11.85 8.45 24.69
CA ILE A 163 13.05 9.16 25.12
C ILE A 163 13.31 8.89 26.60
N GLY A 164 14.53 8.49 26.92
CA GLY A 164 15.08 8.43 28.28
C GLY A 164 16.16 9.50 28.47
N ILE A 165 16.42 9.90 29.71
CA ILE A 165 17.48 10.86 30.04
C ILE A 165 18.30 10.34 31.22
N LEU A 166 19.62 10.33 31.05
CA LEU A 166 20.59 10.14 32.12
C LEU A 166 21.54 11.33 32.15
N SER A 167 21.71 11.94 33.32
CA SER A 167 22.75 12.94 33.54
C SER A 167 23.84 12.38 34.45
N TYR A 168 25.08 12.84 34.25
CA TYR A 168 26.21 12.39 35.05
C TYR A 168 27.10 13.56 35.49
N TYR A 169 27.72 13.41 36.67
CA TYR A 169 28.73 14.32 37.22
C TYR A 169 29.45 13.63 38.39
N ASP A 170 30.77 13.82 38.55
CA ASP A 170 31.55 13.37 39.73
C ASP A 170 31.22 11.93 40.20
N SER A 171 31.14 10.99 39.25
CA SER A 171 30.76 9.57 39.45
C SER A 171 29.32 9.29 39.93
N ASN A 172 28.44 10.30 39.97
CA ASN A 172 27.00 10.15 40.10
C ASN A 172 26.33 10.04 38.73
N TYR A 173 25.32 9.18 38.64
CA TYR A 173 24.53 8.93 37.42
C TYR A 173 23.05 9.08 37.75
N GLU A 174 22.54 10.29 37.57
CA GLU A 174 21.13 10.64 37.82
C GLU A 174 20.28 10.18 36.63
N LYS A 175 19.26 9.39 36.93
CA LYS A 175 18.32 8.82 35.94
C LYS A 175 17.02 9.60 36.07
N SER A 176 16.53 10.15 34.97
CA SER A 176 15.27 10.90 34.99
C SER A 176 14.08 9.97 35.19
N ASP A 177 13.11 10.44 35.96
CA ASP A 177 11.84 9.76 36.25
C ASP A 177 10.68 10.57 35.65
N PHE A 178 10.02 10.01 34.63
CA PHE A 178 8.89 10.63 33.95
C PHE A 178 7.59 10.11 34.55
N ALA A 179 7.21 10.68 35.70
CA ALA A 179 5.97 10.35 36.41
C ALA A 179 5.83 8.86 36.81
N GLY A 180 6.95 8.19 37.14
CA GLY A 180 7.02 6.79 37.55
C GLY A 180 7.51 5.85 36.45
N ASP A 181 7.69 6.35 35.23
CA ASP A 181 8.21 5.61 34.08
C ASP A 181 9.62 6.08 33.67
N LYS A 182 10.42 5.15 33.16
CA LYS A 182 11.78 5.44 32.67
C LYS A 182 11.78 6.19 31.34
N TRP A 183 10.71 6.06 30.57
CA TRP A 183 10.59 6.55 29.20
C TRP A 183 9.41 7.52 29.08
N THR A 184 9.57 8.57 28.27
CA THR A 184 8.46 9.45 27.87
C THR A 184 8.40 9.59 26.36
N SER A 185 7.21 9.86 25.83
CA SER A 185 7.00 10.30 24.44
C SER A 185 6.59 11.77 24.35
N ASP A 186 6.38 12.46 25.48
CA ASP A 186 6.04 13.87 25.51
C ASP A 186 7.31 14.73 25.50
N ILE A 187 7.53 15.43 24.39
CA ILE A 187 8.69 16.29 24.20
C ILE A 187 8.74 17.42 25.25
N ASN A 188 7.59 17.88 25.75
CA ASN A 188 7.56 18.94 26.76
C ASN A 188 8.11 18.45 28.11
N GLU A 189 7.86 17.20 28.48
CA GLU A 189 8.43 16.59 29.69
C GLU A 189 9.95 16.46 29.57
N VAL A 190 10.43 16.04 28.39
CA VAL A 190 11.86 15.97 28.08
C VAL A 190 12.51 17.36 28.19
N ILE A 191 11.91 18.40 27.60
CA ILE A 191 12.42 19.77 27.68
C ILE A 191 12.45 20.27 29.12
N ALA A 192 11.40 20.02 29.91
CA ALA A 192 11.33 20.43 31.30
C ALA A 192 12.44 19.78 32.14
N GLU A 193 12.70 18.49 31.91
CA GLU A 193 13.73 17.74 32.62
C GLU A 193 15.14 18.17 32.24
N ILE A 194 15.43 18.43 30.96
CA ILE A 194 16.72 18.98 30.53
C ILE A 194 16.97 20.33 31.20
N ASN A 195 15.96 21.21 31.27
CA ASN A 195 16.08 22.51 31.94
C ASN A 195 16.28 22.37 33.46
N ARG A 196 15.70 21.35 34.10
CA ARG A 196 15.93 21.04 35.52
C ARG A 196 17.38 20.64 35.76
N ILE A 197 17.89 19.69 34.97
CA ILE A 197 19.29 19.22 35.05
C ILE A 197 20.24 20.40 34.88
N SER A 198 20.00 21.21 33.83
CA SER A 198 20.79 22.41 33.52
C SER A 198 20.84 23.47 34.63
N ALA A 199 19.97 23.39 35.65
CA ALA A 199 19.97 24.32 36.78
C ALA A 199 20.83 23.84 37.96
N THR A 200 21.25 22.57 37.97
CA THR A 200 21.88 21.90 39.12
C THR A 200 23.39 21.70 38.98
N ASN A 201 24.01 22.22 37.91
CA ASN A 201 25.40 21.93 37.54
C ASN A 201 26.39 22.14 38.69
N ASP A 202 26.90 21.03 39.24
CA ASP A 202 27.85 21.01 40.36
C ASP A 202 28.96 19.96 40.10
N GLY A 203 29.52 19.97 38.88
CA GLY A 203 30.39 18.90 38.37
C GLY A 203 31.90 19.07 38.60
N GLY A 204 32.57 17.91 38.72
CA GLY A 204 34.03 17.67 38.75
C GLY A 204 34.48 16.71 37.63
N THR A 205 35.50 15.87 37.84
CA THR A 205 36.03 14.91 36.82
C THR A 205 35.00 13.84 36.46
N GLU A 206 34.86 13.50 35.17
CA GLU A 206 33.74 12.68 34.70
C GLU A 206 34.19 11.34 34.10
N ASN A 207 33.23 10.41 33.98
CA ASN A 207 33.48 9.09 33.39
C ASN A 207 32.37 8.75 32.38
N ASN A 208 32.56 9.23 31.16
CA ASN A 208 31.57 9.13 30.08
C ASN A 208 31.36 7.67 29.65
N MET A 209 32.37 6.81 29.81
CA MET A 209 32.28 5.38 29.50
C MET A 209 31.36 4.65 30.47
N THR A 210 31.49 4.89 31.77
CA THR A 210 30.60 4.27 32.77
C THR A 210 29.19 4.87 32.73
N ALA A 211 29.02 6.13 32.31
CA ALA A 211 27.68 6.66 32.03
C ALA A 211 26.96 5.85 30.95
N ILE A 212 27.66 5.48 29.87
CA ILE A 212 27.11 4.64 28.79
C ILE A 212 26.77 3.23 29.31
N GLU A 213 27.66 2.61 30.11
CA GLU A 213 27.40 1.31 30.74
C GLU A 213 26.13 1.35 31.61
N GLU A 214 25.96 2.40 32.41
CA GLU A 214 24.78 2.60 33.27
C GLU A 214 23.49 2.74 32.45
N VAL A 215 23.53 3.44 31.31
CA VAL A 215 22.37 3.55 30.40
C VAL A 215 21.94 2.17 29.92
N VAL A 216 22.87 1.38 29.40
CA VAL A 216 22.58 0.05 28.85
C VAL A 216 22.00 -0.89 29.92
N ASN A 217 22.47 -0.78 31.16
CA ASN A 217 21.99 -1.61 32.27
C ASN A 217 20.64 -1.16 32.84
N PHE A 218 20.34 0.14 32.83
CA PHE A 218 19.14 0.68 33.45
C PHE A 218 17.92 0.72 32.51
N TYR A 219 18.13 1.09 31.25
CA TYR A 219 17.08 1.27 30.26
C TYR A 219 16.71 -0.05 29.58
N ASP A 220 15.43 -0.38 29.63
CA ASP A 220 14.84 -1.53 28.94
C ASP A 220 14.50 -1.16 27.50
N PHE A 221 15.51 -1.18 26.63
CA PHE A 221 15.32 -1.04 25.19
C PHE A 221 14.39 -2.12 24.67
N ARG A 222 13.46 -1.75 23.77
CA ARG A 222 12.57 -2.73 23.12
C ARG A 222 13.40 -3.74 22.33
N GLU A 223 12.85 -4.93 22.11
CA GLU A 223 13.41 -5.90 21.17
C GLU A 223 12.35 -6.28 20.14
N TYR A 224 12.63 -5.99 18.88
CA TYR A 224 11.80 -6.39 17.74
C TYR A 224 12.50 -7.52 16.98
N PRO A 225 12.01 -8.77 17.08
CA PRO A 225 12.75 -9.96 16.66
C PRO A 225 12.93 -10.15 15.14
N ASN A 226 12.46 -9.23 14.29
CA ASN A 226 12.41 -9.42 12.83
C ASN A 226 12.81 -8.18 12.00
N SER A 227 13.42 -7.15 12.59
CA SER A 227 13.82 -5.97 11.82
C SER A 227 15.33 -5.93 11.61
N ASN A 228 15.78 -5.81 10.34
CA ASN A 228 17.16 -5.45 10.00
C ASN A 228 17.46 -3.96 10.31
N THR A 229 16.56 -3.28 11.04
CA THR A 229 16.63 -1.86 11.36
C THR A 229 17.24 -1.68 12.74
N ASN A 230 18.06 -0.63 12.90
CA ASN A 230 18.58 -0.25 14.21
C ASN A 230 17.70 0.86 14.77
N TYR A 231 17.03 0.55 15.88
CA TYR A 231 16.06 1.41 16.55
C TYR A 231 16.50 1.82 17.96
N LYS A 232 17.70 1.41 18.40
CA LYS A 232 18.23 1.73 19.74
C LYS A 232 19.36 2.75 19.60
N HIS A 233 19.13 3.95 20.11
CA HIS A 233 20.02 5.07 19.92
C HIS A 233 20.40 5.72 21.25
N LEU A 234 21.67 6.08 21.40
CA LEU A 234 22.18 6.92 22.48
C LEU A 234 22.68 8.22 21.87
N ILE A 235 22.37 9.35 22.48
CA ILE A 235 22.94 10.65 22.12
C ILE A 235 23.68 11.17 23.35
N ILE A 236 25.02 11.16 23.29
CA ILE A 236 25.85 11.73 24.35
C ILE A 236 26.21 13.18 24.02
N ILE A 237 26.07 14.05 25.02
CA ILE A 237 26.32 15.48 24.90
C ILE A 237 27.30 15.85 26.00
N THR A 238 28.52 16.22 25.61
CA THR A 238 29.63 16.48 26.54
C THR A 238 30.63 17.45 25.91
N ASP A 239 31.22 18.33 26.72
CA ASP A 239 32.36 19.16 26.31
C ASP A 239 33.71 18.62 26.84
N GLU A 240 33.70 17.44 27.45
CA GLU A 240 34.87 16.84 28.07
C GLU A 240 35.72 16.04 27.06
N PHE A 241 37.03 16.11 27.26
CA PHE A 241 38.02 15.24 26.62
C PHE A 241 38.25 14.04 27.55
N GLY A 242 37.36 13.05 27.52
CA GLY A 242 37.40 11.93 28.47
C GLY A 242 38.78 11.27 28.60
N ASP A 243 39.24 11.09 29.85
CA ASP A 243 40.54 10.49 30.23
C ASP A 243 40.44 8.97 30.47
N ASP A 244 39.68 8.26 29.64
CA ASP A 244 39.28 6.86 29.91
C ASP A 244 39.52 5.90 28.72
N ASP A 245 40.75 5.91 28.20
CA ASP A 245 41.23 4.90 27.22
C ASP A 245 41.11 3.44 27.74
N TYR A 246 40.89 3.24 29.05
CA TYR A 246 40.90 1.91 29.69
C TYR A 246 39.64 1.06 29.52
N LYS A 247 38.52 1.62 29.02
CA LYS A 247 37.24 0.88 28.89
C LYS A 247 36.57 0.95 27.51
N THR A 248 37.16 1.68 26.56
CA THR A 248 36.54 1.94 25.26
C THR A 248 36.16 0.65 24.52
N GLN A 249 37.01 -0.38 24.59
CA GLN A 249 36.78 -1.64 23.89
C GLN A 249 35.63 -2.47 24.49
N ASP A 250 35.47 -2.44 25.83
CA ASP A 250 34.38 -3.13 26.53
C ASP A 250 33.03 -2.48 26.21
N VAL A 251 32.99 -1.13 26.19
CA VAL A 251 31.79 -0.36 25.83
C VAL A 251 31.40 -0.59 24.37
N VAL A 252 32.36 -0.63 23.44
CA VAL A 252 32.10 -0.96 22.03
C VAL A 252 31.44 -2.34 21.92
N GLN A 253 31.97 -3.34 22.62
CA GLN A 253 31.40 -4.69 22.57
C GLN A 253 29.99 -4.73 23.17
N LEU A 254 29.78 -4.07 24.31
CA LEU A 254 28.48 -3.97 24.97
C LEU A 254 27.41 -3.37 24.04
N LEU A 255 27.73 -2.26 23.38
CA LEU A 255 26.80 -1.58 22.46
C LEU A 255 26.53 -2.42 21.21
N LYS A 256 27.55 -3.07 20.65
CA LYS A 256 27.38 -3.98 19.49
C LYS A 256 26.51 -5.18 19.83
N ASP A 257 26.73 -5.82 20.98
CA ASP A 257 25.93 -6.96 21.41
C ASP A 257 24.45 -6.59 21.59
N GLN A 258 24.19 -5.40 22.13
CA GLN A 258 22.84 -4.87 22.33
C GLN A 258 22.24 -4.21 21.07
N HIS A 259 23.02 -4.09 19.98
CA HIS A 259 22.69 -3.41 18.73
C HIS A 259 22.33 -1.93 18.94
N ILE A 260 23.09 -1.21 19.75
CA ILE A 260 22.86 0.19 20.09
C ILE A 260 23.83 1.09 19.30
N MET A 261 23.32 2.14 18.65
CA MET A 261 24.13 3.17 17.99
C MET A 261 24.40 4.34 18.94
N LEU A 262 25.67 4.73 19.10
CA LEU A 262 26.06 5.91 19.88
C LEU A 262 26.31 7.10 18.95
N HIS A 263 25.54 8.17 19.12
CA HIS A 263 25.74 9.45 18.47
C HIS A 263 26.34 10.45 19.47
N GLY A 264 27.22 11.34 19.01
CA GLY A 264 27.91 12.29 19.86
C GLY A 264 27.67 13.74 19.47
N VAL A 265 27.33 14.58 20.43
CA VAL A 265 27.37 16.04 20.29
C VAL A 265 28.55 16.51 21.16
N MET A 266 29.72 16.57 20.54
CA MET A 266 31.01 16.82 21.19
C MET A 266 32.05 17.25 20.14
N ASP A 267 33.18 17.81 20.57
CA ASP A 267 34.23 18.22 19.63
C ASP A 267 35.09 17.05 19.16
N SER A 268 36.02 16.61 20.00
CA SER A 268 36.84 15.43 19.73
C SER A 268 37.36 14.87 21.03
N ALA A 269 37.05 13.60 21.25
CA ALA A 269 37.53 12.81 22.37
C ALA A 269 37.90 11.45 21.79
N PRO A 270 39.18 11.05 21.73
CA PRO A 270 39.62 9.86 20.99
C PRO A 270 38.86 8.57 21.34
N GLY A 271 38.57 8.36 22.63
CA GLY A 271 37.80 7.21 23.10
C GLY A 271 36.36 7.22 22.57
N LEU A 272 35.61 8.31 22.77
CA LEU A 272 34.23 8.44 22.28
C LEU A 272 34.15 8.45 20.75
N ASP A 273 35.11 9.10 20.08
CA ASP A 273 35.21 9.10 18.62
C ASP A 273 35.34 7.67 18.08
N HIS A 274 36.11 6.82 18.76
CA HIS A 274 36.21 5.39 18.42
C HIS A 274 34.88 4.65 18.63
N VAL A 275 34.19 4.85 19.76
CA VAL A 275 32.91 4.18 20.03
C VAL A 275 31.82 4.57 19.02
N ILE A 276 31.70 5.86 18.69
CA ILE A 276 30.73 6.37 17.72
C ILE A 276 30.99 5.75 16.35
N GLN A 277 32.25 5.71 15.91
CA GLN A 277 32.61 5.10 14.62
C GLN A 277 32.32 3.59 14.58
N GLU A 278 32.66 2.86 15.63
CA GLU A 278 32.48 1.41 15.69
C GLU A 278 31.01 1.00 15.80
N THR A 279 30.16 1.83 16.39
CA THR A 279 28.71 1.59 16.50
C THR A 279 27.92 2.11 15.29
N GLY A 280 28.57 2.84 14.38
CA GLY A 280 27.95 3.39 13.17
C GLY A 280 27.13 4.67 13.41
N GLY A 281 27.34 5.35 14.54
CA GLY A 281 26.66 6.60 14.86
C GLY A 281 27.27 7.83 14.17
N GLN A 282 26.68 8.99 14.45
CA GLN A 282 27.06 10.28 13.84
C GLN A 282 27.55 11.26 14.91
N LYS A 283 28.37 12.23 14.51
CA LYS A 283 28.93 13.25 15.39
C LYS A 283 28.59 14.67 14.92
N VAL A 284 28.23 15.53 15.86
CA VAL A 284 28.04 16.98 15.67
C VAL A 284 29.01 17.74 16.58
N GLN A 285 29.71 18.72 16.01
CA GLN A 285 30.72 19.53 16.73
C GLN A 285 30.07 20.65 17.56
N LEU A 286 30.55 20.86 18.79
CA LEU A 286 30.00 21.85 19.74
C LEU A 286 30.68 23.22 19.60
N ASN A 287 32.01 23.27 19.61
CA ASN A 287 32.79 24.50 19.59
C ASN A 287 33.07 24.96 18.16
N GLY A 288 32.99 26.28 17.94
CA GLY A 288 33.24 26.90 16.63
C GLY A 288 32.05 26.86 15.65
N ASN A 289 30.94 26.20 16.01
CA ASN A 289 29.71 26.15 15.23
C ASN A 289 28.53 26.76 16.00
N PRO A 290 28.12 28.00 15.72
CA PRO A 290 27.00 28.62 16.44
C PRO A 290 25.63 27.98 16.13
N ASN A 291 25.53 27.16 15.08
CA ASN A 291 24.29 26.56 14.59
C ASN A 291 24.27 25.02 14.73
N TRP A 292 25.08 24.44 15.62
CA TRP A 292 25.17 22.98 15.78
C TRP A 292 23.82 22.31 16.09
N GLY A 293 22.84 23.03 16.64
CA GLY A 293 21.47 22.53 16.82
C GLY A 293 20.72 22.21 15.51
N ALA A 294 21.07 22.86 14.40
CA ALA A 294 20.55 22.51 13.07
C ALA A 294 21.24 21.23 12.54
N ASP A 295 22.55 21.12 12.74
CA ASP A 295 23.34 19.93 12.36
C ASP A 295 22.93 18.70 13.18
N LEU A 296 22.50 18.88 14.42
CA LEU A 296 21.87 17.83 15.23
C LEU A 296 20.68 17.18 14.50
N SER A 297 19.78 18.01 13.95
CA SER A 297 18.59 17.50 13.28
C SER A 297 18.92 16.87 11.93
N LYS A 298 19.89 17.43 11.21
CA LYS A 298 20.31 16.96 9.89
C LYS A 298 21.15 15.69 9.96
N ASP A 299 22.21 15.67 10.77
CA ASP A 299 23.18 14.58 10.76
C ASP A 299 22.74 13.44 11.68
N ILE A 300 22.33 13.74 12.92
CA ILE A 300 21.88 12.72 13.88
C ILE A 300 20.41 12.36 13.63
N GLY A 301 19.53 13.35 13.43
CA GLY A 301 18.10 13.10 13.21
C GLY A 301 17.80 12.30 11.94
N GLU A 302 18.46 12.62 10.82
CA GLU A 302 18.29 11.82 9.60
C GLU A 302 18.89 10.43 9.75
N ALA A 303 20.05 10.28 10.40
CA ALA A 303 20.67 8.97 10.61
C ALA A 303 19.78 8.05 11.46
N ILE A 304 19.24 8.55 12.57
CA ILE A 304 18.28 7.81 13.42
C ILE A 304 17.01 7.49 12.64
N GLY A 305 16.45 8.47 11.93
CA GLY A 305 15.25 8.28 11.14
C GLY A 305 15.44 7.21 10.05
N SER A 306 16.58 7.24 9.35
CA SER A 306 16.90 6.26 8.30
C SER A 306 17.24 4.87 8.83
N SER A 307 17.89 4.75 9.98
CA SER A 307 18.23 3.44 10.56
C SER A 307 17.03 2.73 11.19
N ALA A 308 16.09 3.50 11.74
CA ALA A 308 14.94 3.00 12.46
C ALA A 308 13.65 2.92 11.61
N ASN A 309 13.68 3.50 10.41
CA ASN A 309 12.61 3.31 9.44
C ASN A 309 12.52 1.83 9.07
N ILE A 310 11.36 1.23 9.31
CA ILE A 310 11.02 -0.08 8.76
C ILE A 310 10.52 0.21 7.34
N PRO A 311 11.26 -0.15 6.27
CA PRO A 311 10.72 -0.01 4.93
C PRO A 311 9.47 -0.88 4.88
N HIS A 312 8.31 -0.25 4.76
CA HIS A 312 7.10 -0.98 4.41
C HIS A 312 7.39 -1.69 3.08
N GLU A 313 7.06 -2.98 3.01
CA GLU A 313 6.88 -3.61 1.70
C GLU A 313 5.91 -2.72 0.93
N GLU A 314 6.31 -2.24 -0.25
CA GLU A 314 5.43 -1.52 -1.14
C GLU A 314 4.13 -2.31 -1.23
N VAL A 315 3.02 -1.72 -0.76
CA VAL A 315 1.70 -2.34 -0.91
C VAL A 315 1.45 -2.42 -2.41
N ASP A 316 1.78 -3.58 -2.99
CA ASP A 316 1.75 -3.77 -4.43
C ASP A 316 0.30 -3.85 -4.90
N MET A 317 0.08 -3.36 -6.12
CA MET A 317 -1.20 -3.48 -6.77
C MET A 317 -1.50 -4.95 -7.01
N HIS A 318 -2.49 -5.47 -6.28
CA HIS A 318 -2.90 -6.84 -6.47
C HIS A 318 -3.53 -6.99 -7.87
N PRO A 319 -3.06 -7.96 -8.67
CA PRO A 319 -3.60 -8.15 -10.00
C PRO A 319 -5.03 -8.66 -9.93
N LEU A 320 -5.91 -8.09 -10.76
CA LEU A 320 -7.30 -8.50 -10.83
C LEU A 320 -7.44 -9.70 -11.76
N ILE A 321 -8.05 -10.78 -11.28
CA ILE A 321 -8.29 -11.99 -12.06
C ILE A 321 -9.76 -12.02 -12.47
N LEU A 322 -10.01 -11.94 -13.78
CA LEU A 322 -11.35 -12.01 -14.36
C LEU A 322 -11.61 -13.40 -14.92
N GLN A 323 -12.64 -14.09 -14.42
CA GLN A 323 -13.10 -15.35 -14.99
C GLN A 323 -13.92 -15.09 -16.26
N VAL A 324 -13.34 -15.40 -17.42
CA VAL A 324 -13.87 -15.07 -18.75
C VAL A 324 -14.42 -16.28 -19.52
N GLY A 325 -14.54 -17.43 -18.85
CA GLY A 325 -15.14 -18.63 -19.42
C GLY A 325 -15.80 -19.53 -18.39
N ALA A 326 -16.48 -20.57 -18.86
CA ALA A 326 -17.26 -21.49 -18.01
C ALA A 326 -16.42 -22.55 -17.29
N ASN A 327 -15.13 -22.72 -17.64
CA ASN A 327 -14.27 -23.76 -17.09
C ASN A 327 -13.09 -23.20 -16.27
N VAL A 328 -12.52 -24.05 -15.40
CA VAL A 328 -11.33 -23.74 -14.60
C VAL A 328 -10.15 -23.33 -15.50
N GLY A 329 -9.41 -22.31 -15.09
CA GLY A 329 -8.25 -21.77 -15.82
C GLY A 329 -8.59 -20.83 -16.98
N GLN A 330 -9.87 -20.61 -17.28
CA GLN A 330 -10.31 -19.63 -18.29
C GLN A 330 -10.41 -18.22 -17.68
N HIS A 331 -9.29 -17.69 -17.21
CA HIS A 331 -9.20 -16.36 -16.63
C HIS A 331 -8.24 -15.44 -17.38
N ILE A 332 -8.50 -14.14 -17.31
CA ILE A 332 -7.59 -13.08 -17.77
C ILE A 332 -7.10 -12.34 -16.53
N LYS A 333 -5.77 -12.28 -16.36
CA LYS A 333 -5.10 -11.49 -15.32
C LYS A 333 -4.92 -10.07 -15.86
N LEU A 334 -5.43 -9.09 -15.14
CA LEU A 334 -5.24 -7.67 -15.36
C LEU A 334 -4.27 -7.15 -14.29
N ASN A 335 -3.13 -6.62 -14.71
CA ASN A 335 -2.24 -5.92 -13.81
C ASN A 335 -2.78 -4.49 -13.67
N LEU A 336 -2.88 -4.03 -12.42
CA LEU A 336 -3.20 -2.64 -12.12
C LEU A 336 -1.91 -1.92 -11.75
N TYR A 337 -1.85 -0.61 -11.99
CA TYR A 337 -0.65 0.19 -11.75
C TYR A 337 -0.98 1.33 -10.78
N ASP A 338 -0.05 1.60 -9.86
CA ASP A 338 -0.12 2.77 -9.00
C ASP A 338 0.33 4.01 -9.77
N CYS A 339 -0.51 5.05 -9.73
CA CYS A 339 -0.36 6.29 -10.50
C CYS A 339 -0.25 7.53 -9.60
N ARG A 340 -0.03 7.38 -8.29
CA ARG A 340 0.25 8.50 -7.38
C ARG A 340 1.47 9.30 -7.83
N THR A 341 1.51 10.58 -7.49
CA THR A 341 2.62 11.51 -7.80
C THR A 341 3.99 10.97 -7.38
N THR A 342 4.04 10.28 -6.24
CA THR A 342 5.23 9.60 -5.70
C THR A 342 5.72 8.47 -6.61
N THR A 343 4.83 7.58 -7.04
CA THR A 343 5.15 6.40 -7.86
C THR A 343 5.48 6.76 -9.31
N ILE A 344 4.82 7.77 -9.88
CA ILE A 344 5.15 8.28 -11.23
C ILE A 344 6.35 9.24 -11.23
N GLY A 345 6.91 9.54 -10.05
CA GLY A 345 8.16 10.28 -9.88
C GLY A 345 8.05 11.80 -10.08
N ILE A 346 6.86 12.39 -9.89
CA ILE A 346 6.65 13.85 -10.05
C ILE A 346 6.55 14.60 -8.73
N ASP A 347 6.59 13.92 -7.59
CA ASP A 347 6.43 14.53 -6.26
C ASP A 347 7.49 15.62 -5.98
N GLU A 348 8.76 15.30 -6.19
CA GLU A 348 9.90 16.20 -5.95
C GLU A 348 10.13 17.26 -7.07
N VAL A 349 9.25 17.35 -8.07
CA VAL A 349 9.45 18.27 -9.19
C VAL A 349 9.43 19.73 -8.73
N SER A 350 10.50 20.47 -8.99
CA SER A 350 10.64 21.91 -8.73
C SER A 350 10.97 22.68 -10.00
N VAL A 351 10.50 23.93 -10.08
CA VAL A 351 10.80 24.87 -11.17
C VAL A 351 11.29 26.22 -10.66
N MET A 352 11.81 26.26 -9.43
CA MET A 352 12.25 27.49 -8.76
C MET A 352 13.47 28.11 -9.43
N THR A 353 14.37 27.29 -9.96
CA THR A 353 15.48 27.72 -10.81
C THR A 353 15.28 27.26 -12.25
N ARG A 354 16.01 27.87 -13.18
CA ARG A 354 16.00 27.44 -14.58
C ARG A 354 16.51 26.00 -14.73
N GLU A 355 17.56 25.64 -13.99
CA GLU A 355 18.13 24.29 -14.05
C GLU A 355 17.12 23.25 -13.54
N ASP A 356 16.41 23.57 -12.44
CA ASP A 356 15.34 22.71 -11.93
C ASP A 356 14.20 22.58 -12.94
N ALA A 357 13.83 23.67 -13.63
CA ALA A 357 12.79 23.63 -14.66
C ALA A 357 13.19 22.76 -15.88
N GLU A 358 14.47 22.76 -16.27
CA GLU A 358 14.99 21.87 -17.32
C GLU A 358 14.96 20.40 -16.86
N GLN A 359 15.29 20.10 -15.61
CA GLN A 359 15.19 18.75 -15.03
C GLN A 359 13.73 18.29 -14.88
N ALA A 360 12.84 19.20 -14.45
CA ALA A 360 11.41 18.98 -14.34
C ALA A 360 10.81 18.53 -15.67
N LEU A 361 11.21 19.14 -16.80
CA LEU A 361 10.73 18.71 -18.12
C LEU A 361 11.06 17.25 -18.43
N ALA A 362 12.27 16.81 -18.11
CA ALA A 362 12.68 15.42 -18.34
C ALA A 362 11.87 14.44 -17.46
N ILE A 363 11.62 14.80 -16.20
CA ILE A 363 10.82 14.00 -15.27
C ILE A 363 9.36 13.93 -15.75
N ILE A 364 8.78 15.06 -16.15
CA ILE A 364 7.40 15.15 -16.62
C ILE A 364 7.21 14.37 -17.92
N ASP A 365 8.12 14.48 -18.88
CA ASP A 365 8.07 13.72 -20.12
C ASP A 365 8.14 12.21 -19.85
N LYS A 366 8.95 11.78 -18.87
CA LYS A 366 9.01 10.38 -18.43
C LYS A 366 7.69 9.92 -17.81
N ALA A 367 7.07 10.73 -16.96
CA ALA A 367 5.76 10.43 -16.37
C ALA A 367 4.66 10.32 -17.44
N ILE A 368 4.65 11.24 -18.43
CA ILE A 368 3.72 11.17 -19.57
C ILE A 368 3.91 9.87 -20.36
N GLN A 369 5.17 9.49 -20.64
CA GLN A 369 5.48 8.23 -21.34
C GLN A 369 5.01 7.00 -20.56
N GLN A 370 5.22 6.99 -19.24
CA GLN A 370 4.79 5.91 -18.36
C GLN A 370 3.26 5.74 -18.36
N ILE A 371 2.50 6.83 -18.18
CA ILE A 371 1.03 6.78 -18.22
C ILE A 371 0.53 6.39 -19.61
N SER A 372 1.16 6.89 -20.68
CA SER A 372 0.84 6.51 -22.05
C SER A 372 1.04 5.01 -22.29
N SER A 373 2.09 4.42 -21.71
CA SER A 373 2.33 2.98 -21.74
C SER A 373 1.22 2.21 -21.03
N TYR A 374 0.83 2.64 -19.82
CA TYR A 374 -0.26 2.02 -19.06
C TYR A 374 -1.59 2.06 -19.83
N ARG A 375 -1.94 3.22 -20.42
CA ARG A 375 -3.14 3.36 -21.26
C ARG A 375 -3.11 2.46 -22.48
N SER A 376 -1.94 2.31 -23.11
CA SER A 376 -1.77 1.41 -24.25
C SER A 376 -2.00 -0.05 -23.86
N GLU A 377 -1.49 -0.47 -22.69
CA GLU A 377 -1.72 -1.81 -22.16
C GLU A 377 -3.20 -2.05 -21.82
N TYR A 378 -3.86 -1.10 -21.15
CA TYR A 378 -5.29 -1.18 -20.86
C TYR A 378 -6.15 -1.21 -22.13
N GLY A 379 -5.76 -0.47 -23.18
CA GLY A 379 -6.40 -0.54 -24.50
C GLY A 379 -6.26 -1.92 -25.15
N ALA A 380 -5.10 -2.57 -25.01
CA ALA A 380 -4.90 -3.94 -25.48
C ALA A 380 -5.78 -4.94 -24.70
N PHE A 381 -5.85 -4.80 -23.36
CA PHE A 381 -6.75 -5.61 -22.52
C PHE A 381 -8.22 -5.41 -22.87
N TYR A 382 -8.64 -4.17 -23.13
CA TYR A 382 -10.01 -3.85 -23.55
C TYR A 382 -10.38 -4.60 -24.84
N ASN A 383 -9.49 -4.55 -25.85
CA ASN A 383 -9.71 -5.28 -27.10
C ASN A 383 -9.75 -6.80 -26.87
N ARG A 384 -8.83 -7.34 -26.05
CA ARG A 384 -8.80 -8.76 -25.69
C ARG A 384 -10.10 -9.20 -24.99
N LEU A 385 -10.61 -8.41 -24.05
CA LEU A 385 -11.89 -8.68 -23.38
C LEU A 385 -13.06 -8.58 -24.35
N LYS A 386 -13.07 -7.62 -25.27
CA LYS A 386 -14.10 -7.52 -26.31
C LYS A 386 -14.13 -8.74 -27.23
N TYR A 387 -12.97 -9.27 -27.62
CA TYR A 387 -12.90 -10.53 -28.38
C TYR A 387 -13.36 -11.73 -27.55
N ALA A 388 -12.95 -11.81 -26.28
CA ALA A 388 -13.41 -12.85 -25.37
C ALA A 388 -14.93 -12.81 -25.19
N TYR A 389 -15.53 -11.62 -25.05
CA TYR A 389 -16.97 -11.41 -24.94
C TYR A 389 -17.71 -11.97 -26.16
N ASN A 390 -17.29 -11.57 -27.37
CA ASN A 390 -17.90 -12.06 -28.61
C ASN A 390 -17.77 -13.59 -28.74
N ASN A 391 -16.63 -14.15 -28.35
CA ASN A 391 -16.43 -15.60 -28.37
C ASN A 391 -17.33 -16.34 -27.38
N VAL A 392 -17.47 -15.81 -26.15
CA VAL A 392 -18.37 -16.36 -25.12
C VAL A 392 -19.82 -16.31 -25.58
N GLN A 393 -20.25 -15.19 -26.16
CA GLN A 393 -21.60 -15.04 -26.70
C GLN A 393 -21.89 -16.03 -27.84
N ASN A 394 -20.97 -16.16 -28.81
CA ASN A 394 -21.12 -17.12 -29.89
C ASN A 394 -21.14 -18.57 -29.36
N ALA A 395 -20.31 -18.89 -28.37
CA ALA A 395 -20.30 -20.22 -27.75
C ALA A 395 -21.60 -20.50 -26.97
N GLU A 396 -22.12 -19.50 -26.26
CA GLU A 396 -23.39 -19.57 -25.54
C GLU A 396 -24.55 -19.83 -26.52
N GLU A 397 -24.66 -19.05 -27.60
CA GLU A 397 -25.69 -19.21 -28.64
C GLU A 397 -25.64 -20.60 -29.29
N ASN A 398 -24.44 -21.05 -29.70
CA ASN A 398 -24.26 -22.38 -30.27
C ASN A 398 -24.66 -23.50 -29.30
N LEU A 399 -24.36 -23.36 -28.00
CA LEU A 399 -24.76 -24.33 -26.99
C LEU A 399 -26.26 -24.29 -26.71
N ILE A 400 -26.90 -23.11 -26.72
CA ILE A 400 -28.36 -22.97 -26.62
C ILE A 400 -29.03 -23.70 -27.78
N HIS A 401 -28.54 -23.51 -29.01
CA HIS A 401 -29.06 -24.23 -30.18
C HIS A 401 -28.88 -25.74 -30.07
N ALA A 402 -27.69 -26.21 -29.66
CA ALA A 402 -27.42 -27.63 -29.47
C ALA A 402 -28.31 -28.25 -28.36
N GLU A 403 -28.55 -27.51 -27.28
CA GLU A 403 -29.40 -27.93 -26.17
C GLU A 403 -30.88 -28.01 -26.59
N SER A 404 -31.35 -27.01 -27.35
CA SER A 404 -32.70 -26.98 -27.93
C SER A 404 -32.94 -28.16 -28.88
N LEU A 405 -32.00 -28.45 -29.79
CA LEU A 405 -32.11 -29.62 -30.68
C LEU A 405 -32.18 -30.96 -29.93
N LEU A 406 -31.57 -31.02 -28.75
CA LEU A 406 -31.52 -32.23 -27.95
C LEU A 406 -32.77 -32.40 -27.07
N ARG A 407 -33.24 -31.31 -26.45
CA ARG A 407 -34.27 -31.34 -25.42
C ARG A 407 -35.62 -30.83 -25.88
N ASP A 408 -35.70 -29.89 -26.81
CA ASP A 408 -36.97 -29.32 -27.25
C ASP A 408 -37.68 -30.24 -28.23
N THR A 409 -39.01 -30.10 -28.28
CA THR A 409 -39.84 -30.90 -29.17
C THR A 409 -40.36 -30.07 -30.34
N ASP A 410 -40.43 -30.68 -31.52
CA ASP A 410 -41.24 -30.16 -32.61
C ASP A 410 -42.73 -30.29 -32.27
N MET A 411 -43.33 -29.17 -31.86
CA MET A 411 -44.73 -29.07 -31.48
C MET A 411 -45.68 -29.44 -32.62
N ALA A 412 -45.32 -29.19 -33.88
CA ALA A 412 -46.16 -29.55 -35.02
C ALA A 412 -46.22 -31.07 -35.17
N GLN A 413 -45.08 -31.75 -35.02
CA GLN A 413 -45.02 -33.21 -35.08
C GLN A 413 -45.79 -33.86 -33.92
N GLU A 414 -45.64 -33.37 -32.69
CA GLU A 414 -46.36 -33.90 -31.52
C GLU A 414 -47.87 -33.61 -31.57
N MET A 415 -48.28 -32.46 -32.11
CA MET A 415 -49.70 -32.19 -32.35
C MET A 415 -50.30 -33.16 -33.35
N SER A 416 -49.58 -33.49 -34.43
CA SER A 416 -50.01 -34.51 -35.40
C SER A 416 -50.15 -35.88 -34.74
N LYS A 417 -49.18 -36.29 -33.90
CA LYS A 417 -49.25 -37.53 -33.13
C LYS A 417 -50.40 -37.54 -32.14
N LEU A 418 -50.64 -36.45 -31.40
CA LEU A 418 -51.76 -36.34 -30.47
C LEU A 418 -53.08 -36.47 -31.23
N LYS A 419 -53.25 -35.76 -32.35
CA LYS A 419 -54.47 -35.82 -33.15
C LYS A 419 -54.72 -37.23 -33.67
N LYS A 420 -53.68 -37.91 -34.15
CA LYS A 420 -53.77 -39.33 -34.55
C LYS A 420 -54.20 -40.22 -33.36
N ALA A 421 -53.60 -40.05 -32.19
CA ALA A 421 -53.95 -40.82 -30.99
C ALA A 421 -55.39 -40.55 -30.52
N GLN A 422 -55.86 -39.30 -30.58
CA GLN A 422 -57.25 -38.92 -30.28
C GLN A 422 -58.24 -39.60 -31.24
N LEU A 423 -57.94 -39.60 -32.55
CA LEU A 423 -58.77 -40.27 -33.55
C LEU A 423 -58.84 -41.79 -33.31
N ILE A 424 -57.72 -42.42 -32.94
CA ILE A 424 -57.68 -43.85 -32.58
C ILE A 424 -58.53 -44.10 -31.34
N LEU A 425 -58.39 -43.30 -30.29
CA LEU A 425 -59.17 -43.47 -29.05
C LEU A 425 -60.68 -43.34 -29.30
N GLN A 426 -61.09 -42.33 -30.06
CA GLN A 426 -62.50 -42.15 -30.46
C GLN A 426 -63.00 -43.35 -31.27
N SER A 427 -62.18 -43.85 -32.20
CA SER A 427 -62.48 -45.04 -33.00
C SER A 427 -62.59 -46.30 -32.14
N SER A 428 -61.70 -46.49 -31.15
CA SER A 428 -61.75 -47.59 -30.19
C SER A 428 -62.98 -47.51 -29.28
N GLN A 429 -63.38 -46.32 -28.84
CA GLN A 429 -64.61 -46.12 -28.06
C GLN A 429 -65.86 -46.44 -28.89
N ALA A 430 -65.92 -45.98 -30.14
CA ALA A 430 -67.00 -46.33 -31.05
C ALA A 430 -67.03 -47.84 -31.32
N MET A 431 -65.87 -48.48 -31.47
CA MET A 431 -65.75 -49.93 -31.65
C MET A 431 -66.18 -50.70 -30.39
N MET A 432 -65.81 -50.23 -29.20
CA MET A 432 -66.28 -50.83 -27.93
C MET A 432 -67.80 -50.69 -27.77
N ALA A 433 -68.36 -49.53 -28.12
CA ALA A 433 -69.81 -49.33 -28.14
C ALA A 433 -70.48 -50.30 -29.13
N GLN A 434 -69.90 -50.49 -30.31
CA GLN A 434 -70.37 -51.44 -31.32
C GLN A 434 -70.29 -52.90 -30.83
N ILE A 435 -69.20 -53.29 -30.18
CA ILE A 435 -69.02 -54.63 -29.59
C ILE A 435 -70.06 -54.86 -28.49
N ASN A 436 -70.30 -53.87 -27.63
CA ASN A 436 -71.34 -53.96 -26.60
C ASN A 436 -72.74 -54.13 -27.20
N GLN A 437 -73.06 -53.40 -28.28
CA GLN A 437 -74.34 -53.54 -28.98
C GLN A 437 -74.49 -54.91 -29.66
N MET A 438 -73.45 -55.41 -30.33
CA MET A 438 -73.45 -56.77 -30.89
C MET A 438 -73.61 -57.83 -29.82
N SER A 439 -72.89 -57.71 -28.69
CA SER A 439 -73.02 -58.64 -27.57
C SER A 439 -74.43 -58.64 -26.96
N GLN A 440 -75.07 -57.47 -26.86
CA GLN A 440 -76.47 -57.37 -26.41
C GLN A 440 -77.44 -57.94 -27.44
N GLY A 441 -77.19 -57.73 -28.74
CA GLY A 441 -77.97 -58.29 -29.84
C GLY A 441 -77.95 -59.83 -29.85
N ILE A 442 -76.78 -60.42 -29.58
CA ILE A 442 -76.65 -61.88 -29.40
C ILE A 442 -77.38 -62.34 -28.14
N LEU A 443 -77.32 -61.58 -27.04
CA LEU A 443 -78.04 -61.91 -25.81
C LEU A 443 -79.56 -61.86 -25.97
N THR A 444 -80.08 -60.95 -26.80
CA THR A 444 -81.51 -60.88 -27.16
C THR A 444 -81.96 -61.99 -28.10
N LEU A 445 -81.03 -62.61 -28.84
CA LEU A 445 -81.31 -63.79 -29.67
C LEU A 445 -81.26 -65.11 -28.87
N LEU A 446 -80.66 -65.09 -27.67
CA LEU A 446 -80.54 -66.23 -26.76
C LEU A 446 -81.62 -66.26 -25.65
N LYS A 447 -82.46 -65.22 -25.57
CA LYS A 447 -83.70 -65.21 -24.78
C LYS A 447 -84.87 -65.50 -25.70
#